data_AF-A0A6L5ETP4-F1
#
_entry.id   AF-A0A6L5ETP4-F1
#
_cell.length_a   1.000
_cell.length_b   1.000
_cell.length_c   1.000
_cell.angle_alpha   90.00
_cell.angle_beta   90.00
_cell.angle_gamma   90.00
#
_symmetry.space_group_name_H-M   'P 1'
#
loop_
_entity.id
_entity.type
_entity.pdbx_description
1 polymer ?
#
loop_
_entity_poly.entity_id
_entity_poly.type
_entity_poly.pdbx_seq_one_letter_code
_entity_poly.pdbx_strand_id
1 'polypeptide(L)' 'SGGVIQVADELHGFDFERAKGVASKIFATTKEVLDLADNEGVPPATAADRLAERRMAAARTPATAAS' A
#
# COMPACT_ATOMS: atom_id res chain seq x y z
N SER A 1 -7.36 -6.62 -0.54
CA SER A 1 -7.02 -5.52 0.38
C SER A 1 -8.06 -5.24 1.47
N GLY A 2 -9.33 -5.69 1.35
CA GLY A 2 -10.35 -5.42 2.40
C GLY A 2 -10.19 -6.22 3.70
N GLY A 3 -9.68 -7.47 3.64
CA GLY A 3 -9.68 -8.37 4.81
C GLY A 3 -8.57 -8.14 5.85
N VAL A 4 -7.48 -7.45 5.51
CA VAL A 4 -6.31 -7.31 6.42
C VAL A 4 -6.38 -6.03 7.26
N ILE A 5 -7.18 -5.04 6.84
CA ILE A 5 -7.41 -3.80 7.59
C ILE A 5 -8.48 -4.01 8.68
N GLN A 6 -9.33 -5.03 8.55
CA GLN A 6 -10.47 -5.25 9.43
C GLN A 6 -10.16 -5.98 10.75
N VAL A 7 -8.88 -6.06 11.17
CA VAL A 7 -8.50 -6.61 12.49
C VAL A 7 -8.01 -5.52 13.45
N ALA A 8 -7.72 -4.31 12.96
CA ALA A 8 -7.35 -3.19 13.84
C ALA A 8 -8.55 -2.35 14.32
N ASP A 9 -9.75 -2.61 13.80
CA ASP A 9 -10.86 -1.64 13.82
C ASP A 9 -12.15 -2.14 14.50
N GLU A 10 -12.17 -3.37 15.03
CA GLU A 10 -13.34 -3.93 15.72
C GLU A 10 -13.65 -3.26 17.09
N LEU A 11 -12.90 -2.23 17.50
CA LEU A 11 -13.04 -1.58 18.82
C LEU A 11 -13.48 -0.10 18.80
N HIS A 12 -13.59 0.55 17.65
CA HIS A 12 -14.10 1.93 17.60
C HIS A 12 -15.12 2.05 16.48
N GLY A 13 -16.36 2.39 16.85
CA GLY A 13 -17.50 2.54 15.95
C GLY A 13 -17.21 3.31 14.66
N PHE A 14 -18.11 3.16 13.69
CA PHE A 14 -17.96 3.70 12.34
C PHE A 14 -17.50 5.17 12.34
N ASP A 15 -16.32 5.42 11.79
CA ASP A 15 -15.74 6.75 11.59
C ASP A 15 -15.58 7.00 10.09
N PHE A 16 -16.34 7.97 9.59
CA PHE A 16 -16.38 8.32 8.17
C PHE A 16 -15.04 8.89 7.67
N GLU A 17 -14.33 9.68 8.48
CA GLU A 17 -13.04 10.26 8.11
C GLU A 17 -11.96 9.17 8.04
N ARG A 18 -11.99 8.21 8.97
CA ARG A 18 -11.14 7.01 8.93
C ARG A 18 -11.41 6.18 7.68
N ALA A 19 -12.68 5.90 7.38
CA ALA A 19 -13.08 5.13 6.19
C ALA A 19 -12.64 5.81 4.89
N LYS A 20 -12.82 7.14 4.79
CA LYS A 20 -12.35 7.95 3.67
C LYS A 20 -10.83 7.89 3.54
N GLY A 21 -10.09 8.00 4.65
CA GLY A 21 -8.64 7.88 4.67
C GLY A 21 -8.15 6.53 4.15
N VAL A 22 -8.82 5.43 4.52
CA VAL A 22 -8.52 4.09 3.99
C VAL A 22 -8.82 4.01 2.49
N ALA A 23 -9.97 4.51 2.04
CA ALA A 23 -10.35 4.51 0.63
C ALA A 23 -9.36 5.32 -0.23
N SER A 24 -8.94 6.50 0.24
CA SER A 24 -7.92 7.30 -0.44
C SER A 24 -6.58 6.58 -0.56
N LYS A 25 -6.17 5.81 0.46
CA LYS A 25 -4.94 4.98 0.40
C LYS A 25 -5.05 3.86 -0.63
N ILE A 26 -6.21 3.21 -0.71
CA ILE A 26 -6.47 2.17 -1.74
C ILE A 26 -6.35 2.80 -3.13
N PHE A 27 -7.04 3.93 -3.36
CA PHE A 27 -7.01 4.63 -4.64
C PHE A 27 -5.58 5.01 -5.06
N ALA A 28 -4.83 5.65 -4.14
CA ALA A 28 -3.45 6.04 -4.41
C ALA A 28 -2.55 4.84 -4.74
N THR A 29 -2.69 3.75 -4.00
CA THR A 29 -1.91 2.52 -4.25
C THR A 29 -2.29 1.88 -5.59
N THR A 30 -3.57 1.82 -5.93
CA THR A 30 -4.02 1.30 -7.23
C THR A 30 -3.48 2.15 -8.38
N LYS A 31 -3.49 3.48 -8.25
CA LYS A 31 -2.91 4.37 -9.27
C LYS A 31 -1.41 4.10 -9.46
N GLU A 32 -0.66 3.98 -8.36
CA GLU A 32 0.77 3.69 -8.42
C GLU A 32 1.07 2.36 -9.13
N VAL A 33 0.26 1.33 -8.90
CA VAL A 33 0.40 0.03 -9.59
C VAL A 33 0.16 0.16 -11.09
N LEU A 34 -0.87 0.91 -11.50
CA LEU A 34 -1.19 1.10 -12.93
C LEU A 34 -0.11 1.92 -13.63
N ASP A 35 0.33 3.02 -13.02
CA ASP A 35 1.42 3.85 -13.55
C ASP A 35 2.71 3.02 -13.71
N LEU A 36 3.01 2.14 -12.74
CA LEU A 36 4.17 1.25 -12.80
C LEU A 36 4.04 0.18 -13.89
N ALA A 37 2.85 -0.41 -14.05
CA ALA A 37 2.57 -1.40 -15.07
C ALA A 37 2.78 -0.84 -16.49
N ASP A 38 2.26 0.37 -16.74
CA ASP A 38 2.41 1.07 -18.02
C ASP A 38 3.87 1.42 -18.29
N ASN A 39 4.59 1.94 -17.29
CA ASN A 39 6.00 2.32 -17.43
C ASN A 39 6.92 1.12 -17.68
N GLU A 40 6.66 -0.02 -17.05
CA GLU A 40 7.51 -1.22 -17.16
C GLU A 40 7.03 -2.20 -18.24
N GLY A 41 5.87 -1.96 -18.86
CA GLY A 41 5.28 -2.84 -19.87
C GLY A 41 4.91 -4.22 -19.33
N VAL A 42 4.47 -4.29 -18.07
CA VAL A 42 4.13 -5.55 -17.37
C VAL A 42 2.67 -5.58 -16.93
N PRO A 43 2.09 -6.76 -16.67
CA PRO A 43 0.76 -6.84 -16.09
C PRO A 43 0.67 -6.14 -14.72
N PRO A 44 -0.48 -5.53 -14.36
CA PRO A 44 -0.67 -4.86 -13.07
C PRO A 44 -0.38 -5.73 -11.84
N ALA A 45 -0.64 -7.04 -11.93
CA ALA A 45 -0.31 -7.97 -10.84
C ALA A 45 1.21 -8.01 -10.58
N THR A 46 2.01 -8.10 -11.63
CA THR A 46 3.49 -8.09 -11.55
C THR A 46 4.00 -6.76 -11.00
N ALA A 47 3.41 -5.64 -11.43
CA ALA A 47 3.75 -4.32 -10.90
C ALA A 47 3.41 -4.21 -9.39
N ALA A 48 2.27 -4.74 -8.96
CA ALA A 48 1.88 -4.78 -7.56
C ALA A 48 2.85 -5.59 -6.69
N ASP A 49 3.27 -6.76 -7.16
CA ASP A 49 4.26 -7.60 -6.46
C ASP A 49 5.60 -6.85 -6.30
N ARG A 50 6.10 -6.24 -7.38
CA ARG A 50 7.32 -5.42 -7.34
C ARG A 50 7.20 -4.23 -6.38
N LEU A 51 6.06 -3.54 -6.38
CA LEU A 51 5.81 -2.43 -5.46
C LEU A 51 5.81 -2.91 -4.00
N ALA A 52 5.20 -4.05 -3.71
CA ALA A 52 5.22 -4.64 -2.38
C ALA A 52 6.64 -5.03 -1.93
N GLU A 53 7.41 -5.69 -2.80
CA GLU A 53 8.80 -6.06 -2.55
C GLU A 53 9.68 -4.83 -2.27
N ARG A 54 9.54 -3.76 -3.06
CA ARG A 54 10.26 -2.48 -2.85
C ARG A 54 9.94 -1.88 -1.47
N ARG A 55 8.66 -1.86 -1.08
CA ARG A 55 8.23 -1.36 0.24
C ARG A 55 8.79 -2.21 1.38
N MET A 56 8.78 -3.53 1.24
CA MET A 56 9.36 -4.45 2.23
C MET A 56 10.90 -4.30 2.33
N ALA A 57 11.59 -4.08 1.21
CA ALA A 57 13.02 -3.84 1.19
C ALA A 57 13.37 -2.49 1.86
N ALA A 58 12.63 -1.43 1.55
CA ALA A 58 12.81 -0.11 2.17
C ALA A 58 12.58 -0.15 3.68
N ALA A 59 11.58 -0.91 4.15
CA ALA A 59 11.33 -1.10 5.58
C ALA A 59 12.40 -1.96 6.28
N ARG A 60 13.19 -2.74 5.52
CA ARG A 60 14.25 -3.62 6.05
C ARG A 60 15.59 -2.90 6.19
N THR A 61 15.85 -1.82 5.48
CA THR A 61 17.07 -1.01 5.66
C THR A 61 16.95 -0.18 6.95
N PRO A 62 17.66 -0.51 8.04
CA PRO A 62 17.55 0.26 9.27
C PRO A 62 18.25 1.62 9.13
N ALA A 63 17.72 2.61 9.84
CA ALA A 63 18.26 3.96 9.98
C ALA A 63 19.58 4.00 10.80
N THR A 64 20.55 3.14 10.48
CA THR A 64 21.86 3.06 11.17
C THR A 64 23.06 3.31 10.26
N ALA A 65 22.86 3.77 9.02
CA ALA A 65 23.94 4.22 8.13
C ALA A 65 24.13 5.76 8.13
N ALA A 66 23.66 6.45 9.16
CA ALA A 66 23.85 7.88 9.35
C ALA A 66 24.23 8.20 10.80
N SER A 67 25.47 7.90 11.16
CA SER A 67 26.23 8.52 12.26
C SER A 67 27.71 8.29 12.06
#